data_AF-A0A7X8LGD9-F1
#
_entry.id   AF-A0A7X8LGD9-F1
#
_cell.length_a   1.000
_cell.length_b   1.000
_cell.length_c   1.000
_cell.angle_alpha   90.00
_cell.angle_beta   90.00
_cell.angle_gamma   90.00
#
_symmetry.space_group_name_H-M   'P 1'
#
loop_
_entity.id
_entity.type
_entity.pdbx_description
1 polymer ?
#
loop_
_entity_poly.entity_id
_entity_poly.type
_entity_poly.pdbx_seq_one_letter_code
_entity_poly.pdbx_strand_id
1 'polypeptide(L)'
;MVKRLIFIMIALLACLGMLASNENAATQLERGRRAWTEYFSDDGNLKTYLRGEFTATDGSDWENVHQFKERFSISDERLRIAVMSLYEEAVTPRQDTSSQQGFSLKDLLEHNALLWLGSCADTKVKSFLRDLAGDSSQADIIRIIAVASYLRAADEREAKDALMRFLVSESRMDSQARSSIIEDARLAYIEAGQEKKRAIIESLYVALANEDAKWLFRVYDDILSRLSQQYADSRQRRYILEMLINATPTCLADELALSDLKTRLDKLQKVKPTTDINTNLVTLNSRDFSQSPPGGDAVAVAAEATTEPTTTTRVSGVTLRVLGSLLLLALVAIGMWCLMRTREPRH
;
A
#
# COMPACT_ATOMS: atom_id res chain seq x y z
N MET A 1 0.41 -13.76 -11.18
CA MET A 1 1.21 -14.98 -11.20
C MET A 1 1.98 -15.25 -9.92
N VAL A 2 2.32 -14.30 -9.04
CA VAL A 2 3.15 -14.56 -7.85
C VAL A 2 2.52 -15.57 -6.88
N LYS A 3 1.22 -15.44 -6.55
CA LYS A 3 0.53 -16.47 -5.74
C LYS A 3 0.49 -17.83 -6.43
N ARG A 4 0.38 -17.89 -7.76
CA ARG A 4 0.38 -19.16 -8.53
C ARG A 4 1.77 -19.72 -8.75
N LEU A 5 2.82 -18.93 -8.95
CA LEU A 5 4.20 -19.40 -9.10
C LEU A 5 4.79 -19.79 -7.74
N ILE A 6 4.44 -19.08 -6.67
CA ILE A 6 4.76 -19.48 -5.30
C ILE A 6 3.95 -20.71 -4.90
N PHE A 7 2.64 -20.80 -5.21
CA PHE A 7 1.88 -22.06 -4.99
C PHE A 7 2.35 -23.21 -5.87
N ILE A 8 2.72 -22.97 -7.13
CA ILE A 8 3.22 -24.00 -8.06
C ILE A 8 4.64 -24.41 -7.65
N MET A 9 5.48 -23.49 -7.16
CA MET A 9 6.78 -23.82 -6.54
C MET A 9 6.58 -24.60 -5.25
N ILE A 10 5.69 -24.18 -4.34
CA ILE A 10 5.40 -24.88 -3.09
C ILE A 10 4.77 -26.25 -3.38
N ALA A 11 3.90 -26.37 -4.39
CA ALA A 11 3.29 -27.63 -4.79
C ALA A 11 4.27 -28.55 -5.54
N LEU A 12 5.14 -28.00 -6.40
CA LEU A 12 6.23 -28.77 -7.02
C LEU A 12 7.25 -29.22 -5.98
N LEU A 13 7.57 -28.38 -4.99
CA LEU A 13 8.44 -28.69 -3.85
C LEU A 13 7.78 -29.66 -2.87
N ALA A 14 6.45 -29.62 -2.69
CA ALA A 14 5.72 -30.59 -1.87
C ALA A 14 5.57 -31.94 -2.59
N CYS A 15 5.36 -31.96 -3.91
CA CYS A 15 5.35 -33.18 -4.71
C CYS A 15 6.75 -33.81 -4.84
N LEU A 16 7.83 -33.00 -4.89
CA LEU A 16 9.21 -33.48 -4.80
C LEU A 16 9.59 -33.89 -3.36
N GLY A 17 9.04 -33.21 -2.35
CA GLY A 17 9.23 -33.49 -0.92
C GLY A 17 8.49 -34.73 -0.41
N MET A 18 7.44 -35.17 -1.10
CA MET A 18 6.81 -36.48 -0.83
C MET A 18 7.68 -37.67 -1.26
N LEU A 19 8.83 -37.43 -1.92
CA LEU A 19 9.76 -38.48 -2.35
C LEU A 19 11.19 -38.35 -1.77
N ALA A 20 11.48 -37.33 -0.94
CA ALA A 20 12.81 -37.13 -0.40
C ALA A 20 12.77 -36.57 1.03
N SER A 21 13.66 -37.09 1.88
CA SER A 21 13.89 -36.63 3.25
C SER A 21 14.01 -35.09 3.35
N ASN A 22 13.60 -34.53 4.48
CA ASN A 22 13.52 -33.07 4.72
C ASN A 22 14.85 -32.32 4.45
N GLU A 23 15.99 -32.99 4.59
CA GLU A 23 17.33 -32.46 4.25
C GLU A 23 17.54 -32.22 2.74
N ASN A 24 16.93 -33.03 1.88
CA ASN A 24 17.03 -32.88 0.43
C ASN A 24 16.22 -31.67 -0.07
N ALA A 25 15.08 -31.36 0.55
CA ALA A 25 14.26 -30.21 0.18
C ALA A 25 14.95 -28.87 0.47
N ALA A 26 15.54 -28.74 1.66
CA ALA A 26 16.31 -27.55 2.04
C ALA A 26 17.53 -27.33 1.10
N THR A 27 18.23 -28.40 0.76
CA THR A 27 19.38 -28.36 -0.15
C THR A 27 19.00 -27.98 -1.58
N GLN A 28 17.81 -28.39 -2.05
CA GLN A 28 17.29 -28.01 -3.36
C GLN A 28 16.82 -26.55 -3.39
N LEU A 29 16.16 -26.09 -2.33
CA LEU A 29 15.75 -24.69 -2.18
C LEU A 29 16.97 -23.75 -2.22
N GLU A 30 18.02 -24.11 -1.49
CA GLU A 30 19.26 -23.35 -1.45
C GLU A 30 19.99 -23.33 -2.81
N ARG A 31 20.00 -24.46 -3.54
CA ARG A 31 20.51 -24.50 -4.92
C ARG A 31 19.72 -23.61 -5.86
N GLY A 32 18.39 -23.65 -5.79
CA GLY A 32 17.52 -22.76 -6.56
C GLY A 32 17.79 -21.29 -6.24
N ARG A 33 17.90 -20.94 -4.95
CA ARG A 33 18.22 -19.58 -4.51
C ARG A 33 19.55 -19.09 -5.09
N ARG A 34 20.60 -19.92 -5.08
CA ARG A 34 21.91 -19.58 -5.66
C ARG A 34 21.84 -19.36 -7.17
N ALA A 35 21.16 -20.24 -7.91
CA ALA A 35 20.99 -20.08 -9.36
C ALA A 35 20.26 -18.77 -9.70
N TRP A 36 19.21 -18.41 -8.96
CA TRP A 36 18.53 -17.12 -9.15
C TRP A 36 19.38 -15.93 -8.73
N THR A 37 20.17 -16.05 -7.67
CA THR A 37 21.12 -15.01 -7.25
C THR A 37 22.16 -14.75 -8.35
N GLU A 38 22.69 -15.82 -8.96
CA GLU A 38 23.60 -15.73 -10.10
C GLU A 38 22.90 -15.13 -11.34
N TYR A 39 21.66 -15.53 -11.62
CA TYR A 39 20.86 -14.94 -12.71
C TYR A 39 20.68 -13.42 -12.55
N PHE A 40 20.35 -12.97 -11.33
CA PHE A 40 20.18 -11.55 -10.99
C PHE A 40 21.51 -10.81 -10.77
N SER A 41 22.67 -11.46 -10.89
CA SER A 41 23.96 -10.77 -10.92
C SER A 41 24.17 -9.97 -12.22
N ASP A 42 23.45 -10.34 -13.28
CA ASP A 42 23.38 -9.59 -14.53
C ASP A 42 22.25 -8.55 -14.50
N ASP A 43 22.57 -7.30 -14.85
CA ASP A 43 21.62 -6.18 -14.81
C ASP A 43 20.52 -6.29 -15.89
N GLY A 44 20.83 -6.90 -17.04
CA GLY A 44 19.86 -7.14 -18.11
C GLY A 44 18.80 -8.16 -17.72
N ASN A 45 19.21 -9.23 -17.04
CA ASN A 45 18.33 -10.24 -16.47
C ASN A 45 17.44 -9.66 -15.37
N LEU A 46 18.01 -8.87 -14.45
CA LEU A 46 17.24 -8.17 -13.42
C LEU A 46 16.18 -7.26 -14.05
N LYS A 47 16.56 -6.42 -15.02
CA LYS A 47 15.63 -5.52 -15.71
C LYS A 47 14.54 -6.27 -16.49
N THR A 48 14.90 -7.39 -17.13
CA THR A 48 13.94 -8.24 -17.87
C THR A 48 12.91 -8.85 -16.93
N TYR A 49 13.36 -9.37 -15.79
CA TYR A 49 12.48 -9.90 -14.75
C TYR A 49 11.51 -8.82 -14.23
N LEU A 50 12.05 -7.65 -13.85
CA LEU A 50 11.24 -6.54 -13.34
C LEU A 50 10.21 -6.05 -14.36
N ARG A 51 10.56 -5.99 -15.65
CA ARG A 51 9.58 -5.66 -16.71
C ARG A 51 8.42 -6.65 -16.74
N GLY A 52 8.71 -7.94 -16.62
CA GLY A 52 7.69 -8.98 -16.55
C GLY A 52 6.76 -8.80 -15.35
N GLU A 53 7.33 -8.53 -14.18
CA GLU A 53 6.55 -8.26 -12.95
C GLU A 53 5.71 -6.98 -13.06
N PHE A 54 6.26 -5.91 -13.63
CA PHE A 54 5.59 -4.61 -13.72
C PHE A 54 4.50 -4.56 -14.81
N THR A 55 4.50 -5.52 -15.73
CA THR A 55 3.48 -5.64 -16.79
C THR A 55 2.47 -6.76 -16.51
N ALA A 56 2.61 -7.47 -15.39
CA ALA A 56 1.69 -8.53 -15.01
C ALA A 56 0.30 -7.98 -14.67
N THR A 57 -0.75 -8.61 -15.20
CA THR A 57 -2.15 -8.16 -15.03
C THR A 57 -2.69 -8.33 -13.62
N ASP A 58 -2.02 -9.11 -12.75
CA ASP A 58 -2.36 -9.19 -11.33
C ASP A 58 -1.63 -8.17 -10.46
N GLY A 59 -0.84 -7.29 -11.06
CA GLY A 59 -0.09 -6.23 -10.40
C GLY A 59 1.21 -6.71 -9.75
N SER A 60 2.08 -5.76 -9.44
CA SER A 60 3.26 -5.99 -8.62
C SER A 60 2.99 -5.55 -7.19
N ASP A 61 3.43 -6.34 -6.23
CA ASP A 61 3.27 -6.05 -4.81
C ASP A 61 4.59 -5.57 -4.21
N TRP A 62 4.62 -4.29 -3.85
CA TRP A 62 5.79 -3.62 -3.30
C TRP A 62 6.20 -4.20 -1.94
N GLU A 63 5.29 -4.83 -1.19
CA GLU A 63 5.58 -5.48 0.11
C GLU A 63 6.65 -6.57 -0.04
N ASN A 64 6.79 -7.15 -1.24
CA ASN A 64 7.76 -8.20 -1.52
C ASN A 64 9.15 -7.67 -1.91
N VAL A 65 9.34 -6.35 -2.06
CA VAL A 65 10.62 -5.79 -2.52
C VAL A 65 11.74 -6.06 -1.53
N HIS A 66 11.48 -5.93 -0.23
CA HIS A 66 12.47 -6.23 0.80
C HIS A 66 12.90 -7.71 0.75
N GLN A 67 11.93 -8.62 0.70
CA GLN A 67 12.20 -10.06 0.61
C GLN A 67 12.93 -10.42 -0.68
N PHE A 68 12.57 -9.78 -1.81
CA PHE A 68 13.25 -9.96 -3.09
C PHE A 68 14.72 -9.55 -3.02
N LYS A 69 14.99 -8.35 -2.47
CA LYS A 69 16.36 -7.85 -2.24
C LYS A 69 17.18 -8.78 -1.36
N GLU A 70 16.65 -9.16 -0.20
CA GLU A 70 17.35 -10.03 0.74
C GLU A 70 17.61 -11.41 0.16
N ARG A 71 16.58 -12.03 -0.44
CA ARG A 71 16.64 -13.40 -0.95
C ARG A 71 17.67 -13.57 -2.05
N PHE A 72 17.81 -12.55 -2.91
CA PHE A 72 18.68 -12.58 -4.09
C PHE A 72 19.88 -11.63 -4.00
N SER A 73 20.15 -11.07 -2.81
CA SER A 73 21.30 -10.19 -2.55
C SER A 73 21.40 -9.00 -3.51
N ILE A 74 20.26 -8.40 -3.84
CA ILE A 74 20.17 -7.23 -4.72
C ILE A 74 20.28 -5.97 -3.87
N SER A 75 21.31 -5.16 -4.13
CA SER A 75 21.50 -3.86 -3.47
C SER A 75 20.43 -2.85 -3.89
N ASP A 76 20.13 -1.88 -3.03
CA ASP A 76 19.25 -0.76 -3.38
C ASP A 76 19.71 0.02 -4.61
N GLU A 77 21.02 0.21 -4.77
CA GLU A 77 21.58 0.88 -5.95
C GLU A 77 21.19 0.18 -7.26
N ARG A 78 21.52 -1.10 -7.39
CA ARG A 78 21.21 -1.90 -8.58
C ARG A 78 19.71 -1.97 -8.86
N LEU A 79 18.90 -2.16 -7.82
CA LEU A 79 17.44 -2.18 -7.97
C LEU A 79 16.93 -0.82 -8.47
N ARG A 80 17.40 0.28 -7.87
CA ARG A 80 17.01 1.64 -8.22
C ARG A 80 17.34 1.99 -9.66
N ILE A 81 18.54 1.65 -10.13
CA ILE A 81 18.95 1.86 -11.53
C ILE A 81 18.03 1.09 -12.48
N ALA A 82 17.76 -0.19 -12.20
CA ALA A 82 16.91 -1.01 -13.06
C ALA A 82 15.46 -0.49 -13.09
N VAL A 83 14.89 -0.14 -11.94
CA VAL A 83 13.52 0.39 -11.81
C VAL A 83 13.39 1.76 -12.47
N MET A 84 14.34 2.68 -12.24
CA MET A 84 14.32 4.00 -12.88
C MET A 84 14.42 3.89 -14.41
N SER A 85 15.28 2.99 -14.91
CA SER A 85 15.38 2.75 -16.35
C SER A 85 14.08 2.22 -16.96
N LEU A 86 13.33 1.38 -16.22
CA LEU A 86 12.00 0.92 -16.68
C LEU A 86 10.94 2.04 -16.64
N TYR A 87 11.00 2.92 -15.64
CA TYR A 87 10.16 4.11 -15.59
C TYR A 87 10.41 5.02 -16.80
N GLU A 88 11.68 5.35 -17.10
CA GLU A 88 12.06 6.18 -18.25
C GLU A 88 11.57 5.60 -19.58
N GLU A 89 11.63 4.27 -19.75
CA GLU A 89 11.09 3.60 -20.92
C GLU A 89 9.56 3.69 -21.03
N ALA A 90 8.85 3.63 -19.89
CA ALA A 90 7.39 3.71 -19.86
C ALA A 90 6.91 5.10 -20.31
N VAL A 91 7.55 6.16 -19.81
CA VAL A 91 7.19 7.55 -20.10
C VAL A 91 7.74 8.07 -21.43
N THR A 92 8.64 7.34 -22.08
CA THR A 92 9.14 7.72 -23.41
C THR A 92 8.02 7.63 -24.46
N PRO A 93 7.70 8.73 -25.16
CA PRO A 93 6.69 8.73 -26.20
C PRO A 93 7.06 7.77 -27.35
N ARG A 94 6.16 6.86 -27.71
CA ARG A 94 6.21 6.14 -29.00
C ARG A 94 4.90 6.36 -29.73
N GLN A 95 4.99 6.44 -31.05
CA GLN A 95 3.83 6.44 -31.95
C GLN A 95 3.16 5.05 -31.92
N ASP A 96 2.42 4.72 -30.86
CA ASP A 96 1.56 3.53 -30.88
C ASP A 96 0.10 3.93 -30.69
N THR A 97 -0.64 3.73 -31.77
CA THR A 97 -2.06 3.91 -31.98
C THR A 97 -2.81 2.66 -31.54
N SER A 98 -3.25 2.57 -30.29
CA SER A 98 -4.36 1.67 -29.97
C SER A 98 -5.09 2.11 -28.71
N SER A 99 -6.32 2.58 -28.91
CA SER A 99 -7.33 2.76 -27.88
C SER A 99 -7.84 1.39 -27.42
N GLN A 100 -7.23 0.81 -26.41
CA GLN A 100 -7.84 -0.28 -25.64
C GLN A 100 -8.38 0.27 -24.32
N GLN A 101 -9.60 -0.12 -23.96
CA GLN A 101 -10.16 0.16 -22.63
C GLN A 101 -9.39 -0.67 -21.59
N GLY A 102 -8.55 0.00 -20.80
CA GLY A 102 -7.71 -0.59 -19.76
C GLY A 102 -6.37 0.14 -19.65
N PHE A 103 -5.60 -0.17 -18.60
CA PHE A 103 -4.21 0.31 -18.51
C PHE A 103 -3.39 -0.30 -19.63
N SER A 104 -2.66 0.54 -20.36
CA SER A 104 -1.66 0.08 -21.31
C SER A 104 -0.55 -0.66 -20.56
N LEU A 105 0.21 -1.51 -21.25
CA LEU A 105 1.41 -2.13 -20.66
C LEU A 105 2.41 -1.07 -20.16
N LYS A 106 2.43 0.12 -20.80
CA LYS A 106 3.25 1.24 -20.35
C LYS A 106 2.72 1.84 -19.06
N ASP A 107 1.41 2.00 -18.91
CA ASP A 107 0.82 2.55 -17.68
C ASP A 107 1.08 1.61 -16.50
N LEU A 108 0.94 0.28 -16.70
CA LEU A 108 1.31 -0.70 -15.69
C LEU A 108 2.80 -0.63 -15.34
N LEU A 109 3.66 -0.50 -16.36
CA LEU A 109 5.10 -0.39 -16.17
C LEU A 109 5.47 0.87 -15.37
N GLU A 110 4.88 2.00 -15.72
CA GLU A 110 5.07 3.29 -15.04
C GLU A 110 4.62 3.22 -13.58
N HIS A 111 3.38 2.78 -13.35
CA HIS A 111 2.79 2.71 -12.01
C HIS A 111 3.60 1.79 -11.08
N ASN A 112 3.94 0.58 -11.54
CA ASN A 112 4.67 -0.38 -10.72
C ASN A 112 6.13 0.04 -10.50
N ALA A 113 6.76 0.69 -11.50
CA ALA A 113 8.10 1.25 -11.31
C ALA A 113 8.09 2.35 -10.23
N LEU A 114 7.16 3.31 -10.32
CA LEU A 114 7.01 4.35 -9.29
C LEU A 114 6.76 3.74 -7.91
N LEU A 115 5.91 2.72 -7.82
CA LEU A 115 5.61 2.01 -6.59
C LEU A 115 6.87 1.41 -5.94
N TRP A 116 7.73 0.75 -6.74
CA TRP A 116 8.96 0.10 -6.28
C TRP A 116 10.10 1.08 -5.97
N LEU A 117 10.12 2.26 -6.59
CA LEU A 117 11.09 3.30 -6.28
C LEU A 117 11.05 3.70 -4.80
N GLY A 118 9.87 3.67 -4.16
CA GLY A 118 9.73 3.96 -2.73
C GLY A 118 10.51 2.99 -1.82
N SER A 119 10.78 1.77 -2.26
CA SER A 119 11.45 0.73 -1.48
C SER A 119 12.98 0.67 -1.69
N CYS A 120 13.50 1.44 -2.64
CA CYS A 120 14.94 1.53 -2.96
C CYS A 120 15.42 2.98 -3.12
N ALA A 121 14.66 3.95 -2.61
CA ALA A 121 14.92 5.36 -2.84
C ALA A 121 16.20 5.85 -2.13
N ASP A 122 17.01 6.59 -2.87
CA ASP A 122 18.05 7.47 -2.33
C ASP A 122 17.54 8.93 -2.31
N THR A 123 18.42 9.87 -1.95
CA THR A 123 18.08 11.31 -1.97
C THR A 123 17.59 11.80 -3.34
N LYS A 124 18.15 11.27 -4.44
CA LYS A 124 17.76 11.67 -5.80
C LYS A 124 16.36 11.18 -6.15
N VAL A 125 16.05 9.92 -5.84
CA VAL A 125 14.73 9.34 -6.06
C VAL A 125 13.69 9.98 -5.15
N LYS A 126 14.02 10.31 -3.90
CA LYS A 126 13.12 11.09 -3.04
C LYS A 126 12.78 12.45 -3.65
N SER A 127 13.77 13.19 -4.17
CA SER A 127 13.50 14.47 -4.86
C SER A 127 12.61 14.25 -6.08
N PHE A 128 12.97 13.29 -6.93
CA PHE A 128 12.19 12.95 -8.13
C PHE A 128 10.73 12.63 -7.81
N LEU A 129 10.46 11.75 -6.83
CA LEU A 129 9.10 11.39 -6.43
C LEU A 129 8.32 12.59 -5.89
N ARG A 130 8.95 13.44 -5.08
CA ARG A 130 8.34 14.66 -4.54
C ARG A 130 8.01 15.66 -5.64
N ASP A 131 8.91 15.83 -6.60
CA ASP A 131 8.76 16.78 -7.69
C ASP A 131 7.67 16.30 -8.65
N LEU A 132 7.63 14.98 -8.95
CA LEU A 132 6.58 14.34 -9.74
C LEU A 132 5.20 14.46 -9.08
N ALA A 133 5.10 14.23 -7.76
CA ALA A 133 3.86 14.42 -7.01
C ALA A 133 3.36 15.88 -7.05
N GLY A 134 4.28 16.83 -7.10
CA GLY A 134 4.00 18.27 -7.16
C GLY A 134 3.66 18.81 -8.54
N ASP A 135 3.88 18.05 -9.61
CA ASP A 135 3.65 18.49 -10.98
C ASP A 135 2.17 18.35 -11.37
N SER A 136 1.47 19.47 -11.43
CA SER A 136 0.04 19.52 -11.78
C SER A 136 -0.25 19.22 -13.26
N SER A 137 0.78 19.07 -14.11
CA SER A 137 0.60 18.61 -15.49
C SER A 137 0.47 17.09 -15.59
N GLN A 138 0.85 16.36 -14.54
CA GLN A 138 0.72 14.91 -14.48
C GLN A 138 -0.71 14.48 -14.15
N ALA A 139 -1.08 13.28 -14.59
CA ALA A 139 -2.34 12.66 -14.19
C ALA A 139 -2.37 12.41 -12.66
N ASP A 140 -3.53 12.59 -12.03
CA ASP A 140 -3.65 12.46 -10.57
C ASP A 140 -3.22 11.10 -10.06
N ILE A 141 -3.46 10.02 -10.82
CA ILE A 141 -2.99 8.67 -10.44
C ILE A 141 -1.47 8.59 -10.30
N ILE A 142 -0.71 9.24 -11.20
CA ILE A 142 0.75 9.29 -11.15
C ILE A 142 1.21 10.08 -9.92
N ARG A 143 0.57 11.23 -9.68
CA ARG A 143 0.87 12.08 -8.53
C ARG A 143 0.60 11.36 -7.21
N ILE A 144 -0.52 10.63 -7.10
CA ILE A 144 -0.89 9.82 -5.93
C ILE A 144 0.16 8.71 -5.70
N ILE A 145 0.52 7.94 -6.73
CA ILE A 145 1.53 6.88 -6.61
C ILE A 145 2.88 7.48 -6.17
N ALA A 146 3.26 8.63 -6.71
CA ALA A 146 4.48 9.33 -6.33
C ALA A 146 4.46 9.78 -4.86
N VAL A 147 3.33 10.30 -4.35
CA VAL A 147 3.16 10.61 -2.92
C VAL A 147 3.29 9.34 -2.08
N ALA A 148 2.62 8.25 -2.46
CA ALA A 148 2.66 6.99 -1.73
C ALA A 148 4.09 6.45 -1.62
N SER A 149 4.82 6.40 -2.73
CA SER A 149 6.22 5.96 -2.77
C SER A 149 7.15 6.89 -2.02
N TYR A 150 6.95 8.21 -2.10
CA TYR A 150 7.72 9.18 -1.33
C TYR A 150 7.49 8.98 0.17
N LEU A 151 6.23 8.84 0.61
CA LEU A 151 5.88 8.63 2.01
C LEU A 151 6.50 7.35 2.57
N ARG A 152 6.69 6.29 1.77
CA ARG A 152 7.41 5.09 2.21
C ARG A 152 8.90 5.37 2.47
N ALA A 153 9.57 6.06 1.55
CA ALA A 153 10.99 6.39 1.64
C ALA A 153 11.32 7.53 2.62
N ALA A 154 10.35 8.40 2.92
CA ALA A 154 10.55 9.62 3.68
C ALA A 154 10.97 9.37 5.13
N ASP A 155 11.79 10.26 5.69
CA ASP A 155 11.94 10.38 7.13
C ASP A 155 10.73 11.08 7.78
N GLU A 156 10.76 11.29 9.10
CA GLU A 156 9.68 11.92 9.85
C GLU A 156 9.38 13.36 9.41
N ARG A 157 10.41 14.16 9.09
CA ARG A 157 10.24 15.55 8.66
C ARG A 157 9.71 15.60 7.24
N GLU A 158 10.31 14.81 6.35
CA GLU A 158 9.90 14.67 4.96
C GLU A 158 8.45 14.19 4.84
N ALA A 159 8.02 13.22 5.68
CA ALA A 159 6.65 12.73 5.70
C ALA A 159 5.68 13.83 6.14
N LYS A 160 5.99 14.56 7.22
CA LYS A 160 5.16 15.68 7.68
C LYS A 160 5.05 16.78 6.60
N ASP A 161 6.16 17.13 5.95
CA ASP A 161 6.15 18.18 4.92
C ASP A 161 5.33 17.77 3.69
N ALA A 162 5.45 16.50 3.25
CA ALA A 162 4.65 15.99 2.15
C ALA A 162 3.14 15.98 2.48
N LEU A 163 2.77 15.50 3.67
CA LEU A 163 1.37 15.48 4.09
C LEU A 163 0.79 16.89 4.19
N MET A 164 1.53 17.85 4.76
CA MET A 164 1.07 19.24 4.81
C MET A 164 0.93 19.86 3.42
N ARG A 165 1.87 19.58 2.51
CA ARG A 165 1.80 20.05 1.13
C ARG A 165 0.56 19.54 0.42
N PHE A 166 0.33 18.23 0.43
CA PHE A 166 -0.70 17.61 -0.42
C PHE A 166 -2.09 17.51 0.22
N LEU A 167 -2.22 17.65 1.55
CA LEU A 167 -3.51 17.62 2.24
C LEU A 167 -4.04 19.02 2.62
N VAL A 168 -3.15 19.96 2.96
CA VAL A 168 -3.56 21.22 3.62
C VAL A 168 -3.25 22.46 2.79
N SER A 169 -2.05 22.56 2.22
CA SER A 169 -1.56 23.77 1.57
C SER A 169 -2.38 24.19 0.33
N GLU A 170 -2.06 25.34 -0.25
CA GLU A 170 -2.64 25.77 -1.55
C GLU A 170 -2.40 24.76 -2.68
N SER A 171 -1.33 23.96 -2.57
CA SER A 171 -1.02 22.87 -3.51
C SER A 171 -1.70 21.54 -3.17
N ARG A 172 -2.68 21.54 -2.25
CA ARG A 172 -3.42 20.32 -1.88
C ARG A 172 -4.10 19.70 -3.10
N MET A 173 -4.14 18.38 -3.13
CA MET A 173 -4.84 17.66 -4.20
C MET A 173 -6.36 17.75 -4.00
N ASP A 174 -7.14 17.35 -5.01
CA ASP A 174 -8.59 17.24 -4.89
C ASP A 174 -8.99 16.21 -3.82
N SER A 175 -10.27 16.20 -3.44
CA SER A 175 -10.76 15.38 -2.34
C SER A 175 -10.62 13.87 -2.58
N GLN A 176 -10.71 13.40 -3.83
CA GLN A 176 -10.52 11.99 -4.16
C GLN A 176 -9.05 11.59 -4.05
N ALA A 177 -8.14 12.43 -4.54
CA ALA A 177 -6.71 12.22 -4.39
C ALA A 177 -6.27 12.30 -2.92
N ARG A 178 -6.78 13.26 -2.14
CA ARG A 178 -6.52 13.35 -0.69
C ARG A 178 -6.98 12.09 0.04
N SER A 179 -8.14 11.53 -0.30
CA SER A 179 -8.61 10.24 0.26
C SER A 179 -7.59 9.13 0.06
N SER A 180 -7.02 9.00 -1.15
CA SER A 180 -5.96 8.03 -1.43
C SER A 180 -4.71 8.29 -0.60
N ILE A 181 -4.27 9.56 -0.51
CA ILE A 181 -3.08 9.94 0.26
C ILE A 181 -3.24 9.61 1.76
N ILE A 182 -4.45 9.75 2.33
CA ILE A 182 -4.69 9.39 3.73
C ILE A 182 -4.53 7.87 3.94
N GLU A 183 -5.00 7.05 3.00
CA GLU A 183 -4.77 5.60 3.04
C GLU A 183 -3.29 5.24 2.84
N ASP A 184 -2.60 5.93 1.94
CA ASP A 184 -1.16 5.75 1.73
C ASP A 184 -0.35 6.15 2.97
N ALA A 185 -0.76 7.21 3.67
CA ALA A 185 -0.19 7.61 4.95
C ALA A 185 -0.40 6.53 6.03
N ARG A 186 -1.57 5.87 6.06
CA ARG A 186 -1.82 4.73 6.93
C ARG A 186 -0.89 3.55 6.61
N LEU A 187 -0.63 3.26 5.33
CA LEU A 187 0.32 2.20 4.96
C LEU A 187 1.74 2.55 5.40
N ALA A 188 2.20 3.76 5.12
CA ALA A 188 3.50 4.25 5.58
C ALA A 188 3.62 4.24 7.12
N TYR A 189 2.53 4.51 7.84
CA TYR A 189 2.47 4.42 9.29
C TYR A 189 2.74 3.00 9.78
N ILE A 190 2.19 1.97 9.15
CA ILE A 190 2.34 0.57 9.63
C ILE A 190 3.82 0.16 9.66
N GLU A 191 4.58 0.56 8.64
CA GLU A 191 5.99 0.18 8.45
C GLU A 191 6.98 1.10 9.17
N ALA A 192 6.54 2.29 9.55
CA ALA A 192 7.41 3.34 10.05
C ALA A 192 7.97 3.05 11.47
N GLY A 193 9.17 3.60 11.70
CA GLY A 193 9.68 3.83 13.05
C GLY A 193 8.83 4.84 13.83
N GLN A 194 9.06 4.92 15.15
CA GLN A 194 8.22 5.69 16.08
C GLN A 194 8.11 7.18 15.73
N GLU A 195 9.22 7.81 15.33
CA GLU A 195 9.26 9.25 15.01
C GLU A 195 8.41 9.56 13.78
N LYS A 196 8.54 8.77 12.72
CA LYS A 196 7.72 8.91 11.51
C LYS A 196 6.25 8.56 11.75
N LYS A 197 5.95 7.58 12.61
CA LYS A 197 4.57 7.30 13.04
C LYS A 197 3.93 8.52 13.70
N ARG A 198 4.65 9.20 14.60
CA ARG A 198 4.20 10.46 15.22
C ARG A 198 4.00 11.56 14.20
N ALA A 199 4.96 11.74 13.29
CA ALA A 199 4.87 12.72 12.23
C ALA A 199 3.62 12.53 11.35
N ILE A 200 3.32 11.30 10.96
CA ILE A 200 2.12 10.98 10.18
C ILE A 200 0.86 11.31 10.98
N ILE A 201 0.74 10.81 12.22
CA ILE A 201 -0.48 11.00 13.03
C ILE A 201 -0.72 12.47 13.35
N GLU A 202 0.29 13.20 13.84
CA GLU A 202 0.16 14.62 14.19
C GLU A 202 -0.13 15.46 12.92
N SER A 203 0.43 15.09 11.77
CA SER A 203 0.09 15.71 10.48
C SER A 203 -1.37 15.47 10.09
N LEU A 204 -1.88 14.25 10.26
CA LEU A 204 -3.27 13.93 9.95
C LEU A 204 -4.25 14.63 10.90
N TYR A 205 -3.88 14.92 12.16
CA TYR A 205 -4.71 15.76 13.04
C TYR A 205 -4.88 17.18 12.52
N VAL A 206 -3.77 17.80 12.10
CA VAL A 206 -3.80 19.14 11.51
C VAL A 206 -4.58 19.11 10.19
N ALA A 207 -4.35 18.11 9.34
CA ALA A 207 -5.05 17.99 8.07
C ALA A 207 -6.56 17.81 8.25
N LEU A 208 -6.99 16.95 9.17
CA LEU A 208 -8.40 16.76 9.52
C LEU A 208 -9.07 18.05 9.99
N ALA A 209 -8.39 18.83 10.83
CA ALA A 209 -8.94 20.08 11.36
C ALA A 209 -9.11 21.17 10.29
N ASN A 210 -8.46 21.02 9.12
CA ASN A 210 -8.60 21.90 7.96
C ASN A 210 -9.47 21.27 6.85
N GLU A 211 -10.11 20.13 7.11
CA GLU A 211 -11.01 19.49 6.16
C GLU A 211 -12.43 20.04 6.29
N ASP A 212 -13.05 20.35 5.16
CA ASP A 212 -14.40 20.91 5.04
C ASP A 212 -15.40 19.90 4.47
N ALA A 213 -14.92 18.85 3.80
CA ALA A 213 -15.75 17.78 3.28
C ALA A 213 -16.10 16.73 4.36
N LYS A 214 -17.40 16.56 4.62
CA LYS A 214 -17.95 15.58 5.58
C LYS A 214 -17.56 14.15 5.19
N TRP A 215 -17.63 13.81 3.91
CA TRP A 215 -17.32 12.46 3.46
C TRP A 215 -15.85 12.11 3.68
N LEU A 216 -14.94 13.09 3.54
CA LEU A 216 -13.51 12.91 3.70
C LEU A 216 -13.12 12.91 5.19
N PHE A 217 -13.79 13.70 6.03
CA PHE A 217 -13.69 13.58 7.49
C PHE A 217 -13.92 12.14 7.95
N ARG A 218 -14.90 11.43 7.38
CA ARG A 218 -15.16 10.02 7.72
C ARG A 218 -13.95 9.11 7.46
N VAL A 219 -13.21 9.35 6.36
CA VAL A 219 -12.00 8.58 6.02
C VAL A 219 -10.91 8.82 7.06
N TYR A 220 -10.64 10.08 7.40
CA TYR A 220 -9.72 10.42 8.48
C TYR A 220 -10.17 9.80 9.82
N ASP A 221 -11.44 9.94 10.19
CA ASP A 221 -11.97 9.47 11.47
C ASP A 221 -11.84 7.96 11.63
N ASP A 222 -12.12 7.20 10.57
CA ASP A 222 -11.99 5.75 10.55
C ASP A 222 -10.53 5.32 10.73
N ILE A 223 -9.58 6.03 10.14
CA ILE A 223 -8.16 5.72 10.25
C ILE A 223 -7.63 6.14 11.63
N LEU A 224 -7.81 7.41 12.01
CA LEU A 224 -7.25 7.97 13.23
C LEU A 224 -7.83 7.34 14.49
N SER A 225 -9.12 6.99 14.52
CA SER A 225 -9.72 6.30 15.68
C SER A 225 -9.13 4.92 15.94
N ARG A 226 -8.57 4.28 14.90
CA ARG A 226 -7.90 2.97 15.03
C ARG A 226 -6.43 3.10 15.39
N LEU A 227 -5.77 4.15 14.88
CA LEU A 227 -4.33 4.33 15.06
C LEU A 227 -3.96 5.10 16.33
N SER A 228 -4.88 5.92 16.86
CA SER A 228 -4.64 6.71 18.07
C SER A 228 -5.84 6.75 19.00
N GLN A 229 -5.64 6.18 20.20
CA GLN A 229 -6.58 6.34 21.30
C GLN A 229 -6.70 7.81 21.73
N GLN A 230 -5.59 8.54 21.70
CA GLN A 230 -5.57 9.97 21.99
C GLN A 230 -6.53 10.74 21.09
N TYR A 231 -6.56 10.44 19.78
CA TYR A 231 -7.56 11.00 18.87
C TYR A 231 -8.98 10.52 19.18
N ALA A 232 -9.14 9.21 19.37
CA ALA A 232 -10.45 8.57 19.53
C ALA A 232 -11.26 9.20 20.68
N ASP A 233 -10.58 9.53 21.78
CA ASP A 233 -11.15 10.11 23.00
C ASP A 233 -11.01 11.64 23.09
N SER A 234 -10.53 12.29 22.03
CA SER A 234 -10.20 13.72 22.07
C SER A 234 -11.41 14.64 22.06
N ARG A 235 -11.25 15.80 22.72
CA ARG A 235 -12.22 16.91 22.61
C ARG A 235 -12.28 17.47 21.20
N GLN A 236 -11.14 17.53 20.51
CA GLN A 236 -11.01 18.12 19.18
C GLN A 236 -11.77 17.28 18.15
N ARG A 237 -11.69 15.94 18.19
CA ARG A 237 -12.49 15.05 17.34
C ARG A 237 -13.99 15.38 17.42
N ARG A 238 -14.51 15.50 18.66
CA ARG A 238 -15.92 15.84 18.88
C ARG A 238 -16.27 17.22 18.33
N TYR A 239 -15.45 18.22 18.64
CA TYR A 239 -15.66 19.59 18.20
C TYR A 239 -15.67 19.72 16.68
N ILE A 240 -14.71 19.10 15.98
CA ILE A 240 -14.62 19.12 14.51
C ILE A 240 -15.85 18.43 13.91
N LEU A 241 -16.26 17.27 14.45
CA LEU A 241 -17.45 16.56 13.96
C LEU A 241 -18.73 17.38 14.13
N GLU A 242 -18.91 18.03 15.29
CA GLU A 242 -20.05 18.91 15.56
C GLU A 242 -20.09 20.10 14.61
N MET A 243 -18.94 20.75 14.37
CA MET A 243 -18.81 21.83 13.38
C MET A 243 -19.19 21.36 11.98
N LEU A 244 -18.64 20.22 11.53
CA LEU A 244 -18.84 19.73 10.17
C LEU A 244 -20.26 19.29 9.87
N ILE A 245 -20.96 18.70 10.85
CA ILE A 245 -22.38 18.31 10.69
C ILE A 245 -23.26 19.54 10.41
N ASN A 246 -22.92 20.69 10.99
CA ASN A 246 -23.67 21.93 10.85
C ASN A 246 -23.25 22.75 9.61
N ALA A 247 -22.12 22.44 8.99
CA ALA A 247 -21.67 23.12 7.78
C ALA A 247 -22.50 22.69 6.56
N THR A 248 -22.65 23.58 5.58
CA THR A 248 -23.28 23.26 4.29
C THR A 248 -22.54 22.11 3.59
N PRO A 249 -23.24 21.11 3.02
CA PRO A 249 -22.60 20.07 2.20
C PRO A 249 -21.86 20.66 1.01
N THR A 250 -20.67 20.14 0.71
CA THR A 250 -19.88 20.58 -0.45
C THR A 250 -20.17 19.76 -1.70
N CYS A 251 -20.74 18.56 -1.54
CA CYS A 251 -21.11 17.65 -2.64
C CYS A 251 -22.14 16.60 -2.20
N LEU A 252 -22.61 15.77 -3.13
CA LEU A 252 -23.55 14.68 -2.83
C LEU A 252 -22.96 13.65 -1.83
N ALA A 253 -21.65 13.39 -1.88
CA ALA A 253 -21.01 12.45 -0.96
C ALA A 253 -21.09 12.92 0.50
N ASP A 254 -21.13 14.24 0.74
CA ASP A 254 -21.32 14.82 2.07
C ASP A 254 -22.73 14.54 2.61
N GLU A 255 -23.75 14.67 1.76
CA GLU A 255 -25.13 14.36 2.13
C GLU A 255 -25.29 12.88 2.51
N LEU A 256 -24.66 11.99 1.72
CA LEU A 256 -24.65 10.54 1.98
C LEU A 256 -23.91 10.18 3.27
N ALA A 257 -22.86 10.91 3.63
CA ALA A 257 -22.10 10.68 4.86
C ALA A 257 -22.80 11.19 6.12
N LEU A 258 -23.74 12.14 6.01
CA LEU A 258 -24.27 12.90 7.14
C LEU A 258 -24.95 12.03 8.21
N SER A 259 -25.69 10.98 7.81
CA SER A 259 -26.37 10.08 8.75
C SER A 259 -25.39 9.30 9.64
N ASP A 260 -24.31 8.79 9.04
CA ASP A 260 -23.24 8.08 9.75
C ASP A 260 -22.52 9.04 10.72
N LEU A 261 -22.21 10.26 10.26
CA LEU A 261 -21.56 11.27 11.09
C LEU A 261 -22.40 11.69 12.30
N LYS A 262 -23.73 11.88 12.14
CA LYS A 262 -24.64 12.14 13.26
C LYS A 262 -24.64 10.99 14.27
N THR A 263 -24.69 9.75 13.79
CA THR A 263 -24.61 8.55 14.64
C THR A 263 -23.29 8.49 15.42
N ARG A 264 -22.17 8.89 14.81
CA ARG A 264 -20.86 8.99 15.50
C ARG A 264 -20.85 10.08 16.56
N LEU A 265 -21.43 11.25 16.27
CA LEU A 265 -21.52 12.33 17.25
C LEU A 265 -22.35 11.92 18.46
N ASP A 266 -23.48 11.26 18.26
CA ASP A 266 -24.33 10.75 19.34
C ASP A 266 -23.58 9.76 20.25
N LYS A 267 -22.74 8.90 19.67
CA LYS A 267 -21.89 7.97 20.42
C LYS A 267 -20.82 8.73 21.21
N LEU A 268 -20.17 9.71 20.59
CA LEU A 268 -19.17 10.53 21.25
C LEU A 268 -19.77 11.31 22.42
N GLN A 269 -20.93 11.93 22.25
CA GLN A 269 -21.59 12.73 23.31
C GLN A 269 -21.91 11.92 24.58
N LYS A 270 -22.10 10.60 24.48
CA LYS A 270 -22.34 9.71 25.64
C LYS A 270 -21.09 9.44 26.49
N VAL A 271 -19.90 9.67 25.93
CA VAL A 271 -18.62 9.45 26.61
C VAL A 271 -18.02 10.82 26.98
N LYS A 272 -17.33 10.93 28.12
CA LYS A 272 -16.58 12.17 28.44
C LYS A 272 -15.20 12.10 27.77
N PRO A 273 -14.79 13.10 26.97
CA PRO A 273 -13.43 13.13 26.42
C PRO A 273 -12.39 13.14 27.54
N THR A 274 -11.36 12.32 27.41
CA THR A 274 -10.28 12.18 28.40
C THR A 274 -8.95 12.71 27.89
N THR A 275 -8.83 13.00 26.59
CA THR A 275 -7.59 13.40 25.93
C THR A 275 -7.76 14.71 25.15
N ASP A 276 -6.61 15.29 24.78
CA ASP A 276 -6.50 16.43 23.90
C ASP A 276 -5.44 16.14 22.83
N ILE A 277 -5.72 16.52 21.58
CA ILE A 277 -4.76 16.49 20.47
C ILE A 277 -4.46 17.92 20.01
N ASN A 278 -3.29 18.11 19.39
CA ASN A 278 -2.94 19.38 18.79
C ASN A 278 -3.29 19.40 17.29
N THR A 279 -4.10 20.37 16.89
CA THR A 279 -4.52 20.60 15.50
C THR A 279 -3.93 21.88 14.90
N ASN A 280 -3.02 22.54 15.62
CA ASN A 280 -2.39 23.79 15.20
C ASN A 280 -1.17 23.54 14.31
N LEU A 281 -1.21 24.09 13.10
CA LEU A 281 -0.13 23.96 12.12
C LEU A 281 1.19 24.59 12.58
N VAL A 282 1.16 25.71 13.31
CA VAL A 282 2.37 26.36 13.82
C VAL A 282 3.07 25.46 14.83
N THR A 283 2.31 24.83 15.73
CA THR A 283 2.91 23.87 16.68
C THR A 283 3.49 22.65 15.96
N LEU A 284 2.79 22.09 14.97
CA LEU A 284 3.29 20.98 14.16
C LEU A 284 4.60 21.35 13.44
N ASN A 285 4.71 22.56 12.89
CA ASN A 285 5.93 23.01 12.20
C ASN A 285 7.14 23.09 13.12
N SER A 286 6.95 23.34 14.42
CA SER A 286 8.02 23.38 15.43
C SER A 286 8.29 22.04 16.12
N ARG A 287 7.61 20.97 15.71
CA ARG A 287 7.59 19.70 16.44
C ARG A 287 8.87 18.89 16.26
N ASP A 288 9.46 18.46 17.38
CA ASP A 288 10.54 17.46 17.43
C ASP A 288 9.98 16.05 17.66
N PHE A 289 9.84 15.25 16.59
CA PHE A 289 9.21 13.93 16.66
C PHE A 289 10.00 12.87 17.44
N SER A 290 11.25 13.13 17.80
CA SER A 290 12.01 12.28 18.75
C SER A 290 11.38 12.31 20.15
N GLN A 291 10.78 13.44 20.52
CA GLN A 291 10.09 13.62 21.80
C GLN A 291 8.68 13.01 21.74
N SER A 292 8.23 12.51 22.90
CA SER A 292 6.84 12.05 23.08
C SER A 292 5.85 13.17 22.74
N PRO A 293 4.67 12.84 22.21
CA PRO A 293 3.64 13.83 21.92
C PRO A 293 3.16 14.51 23.21
N PRO A 294 2.71 15.76 23.11
CA PRO A 294 1.96 16.40 24.18
C PRO A 294 0.66 15.62 24.45
N GLY A 295 0.41 15.22 25.71
CA GLY A 295 -0.83 14.56 26.13
C GLY A 295 -0.79 13.03 26.30
N GLY A 296 0.33 12.37 25.96
CA GLY A 296 0.51 10.92 26.16
C GLY A 296 -0.09 10.04 25.05
N ASP A 297 0.65 8.99 24.70
CA ASP A 297 0.41 7.97 23.65
C ASP A 297 0.19 8.46 22.22
N ALA A 298 1.30 8.67 21.50
CA ALA A 298 1.32 8.57 20.05
C ALA A 298 2.05 7.28 19.71
N VAL A 299 1.38 6.47 18.90
CA VAL A 299 1.64 5.07 18.61
C VAL A 299 1.00 4.16 19.64
N ALA A 300 -0.25 3.78 19.37
CA ALA A 300 -0.75 2.51 19.86
C ALA A 300 0.31 1.46 19.50
N VAL A 301 0.96 0.88 20.52
CA VAL A 301 1.56 -0.44 20.37
C VAL A 301 0.42 -1.27 19.84
N ALA A 302 0.49 -1.65 18.56
CA ALA A 302 -0.48 -2.53 17.97
C ALA A 302 -0.47 -3.78 18.85
N ALA A 303 -1.47 -3.91 19.72
CA ALA A 303 -1.84 -5.20 20.24
C ALA A 303 -1.95 -6.10 19.00
N GLU A 304 -1.21 -7.20 18.99
CA GLU A 304 -1.31 -8.24 17.99
C GLU A 304 -2.78 -8.62 17.86
N ALA A 305 -3.47 -7.96 16.93
CA ALA A 305 -4.80 -8.34 16.55
C ALA A 305 -4.61 -9.55 15.67
N THR A 306 -4.76 -10.72 16.28
CA THR A 306 -5.15 -11.96 15.62
C THR A 306 -6.34 -11.65 14.71
N THR A 307 -6.09 -11.26 13.46
CA THR A 307 -7.14 -11.09 12.46
C THR A 307 -7.36 -12.42 11.77
N GLU A 308 -8.44 -13.09 12.17
CA GLU A 308 -9.21 -13.92 11.25
C GLU A 308 -9.56 -13.09 9.99
N PRO A 309 -9.56 -13.70 8.79
CA PRO A 309 -9.67 -12.97 7.55
C PRO A 309 -11.12 -12.51 7.34
N THR A 310 -11.39 -11.24 7.65
CA THR A 310 -12.63 -10.58 7.21
C THR A 310 -12.44 -10.14 5.76
N THR A 311 -12.96 -10.97 4.86
CA THR A 311 -13.14 -10.66 3.44
C THR A 311 -13.99 -9.39 3.30
N THR A 312 -13.35 -8.27 2.96
CA THR A 312 -14.07 -7.06 2.55
C THR A 312 -13.85 -6.85 1.06
N THR A 313 -14.95 -6.96 0.33
CA THR A 313 -15.05 -7.00 -1.13
C THR A 313 -14.73 -5.61 -1.70
N ARG A 314 -13.56 -5.43 -2.32
CA ARG A 314 -13.32 -4.32 -3.25
C ARG A 314 -13.76 -4.77 -4.64
N VAL A 315 -14.77 -4.10 -5.17
CA VAL A 315 -15.35 -4.37 -6.50
C VAL A 315 -14.39 -3.86 -7.57
N SER A 316 -13.61 -4.77 -8.15
CA SER A 316 -13.39 -4.83 -9.59
C SER A 316 -13.08 -6.28 -9.98
N GLY A 317 -13.84 -6.84 -10.94
CA GLY A 317 -13.52 -8.12 -11.58
C GLY A 317 -13.96 -9.42 -10.90
N VAL A 318 -15.20 -9.51 -10.39
CA VAL A 318 -15.82 -10.82 -10.08
C VAL A 318 -16.58 -11.32 -11.30
N THR A 319 -15.96 -12.19 -12.09
CA THR A 319 -16.64 -13.27 -12.86
C THR A 319 -15.72 -14.40 -13.34
N LEU A 320 -14.40 -14.39 -13.07
CA LEU A 320 -13.50 -15.48 -13.52
C LEU A 320 -12.93 -16.38 -12.41
N ARG A 321 -13.10 -16.02 -11.14
CA ARG A 321 -12.47 -16.74 -10.01
C ARG A 321 -13.23 -17.98 -9.52
N VAL A 322 -14.53 -18.11 -9.84
CA VAL A 322 -15.35 -19.27 -9.42
C VAL A 322 -15.29 -20.41 -10.44
N LEU A 323 -15.09 -20.10 -11.73
CA LEU A 323 -14.97 -21.12 -12.78
C LEU A 323 -13.59 -21.80 -12.78
N GLY A 324 -12.53 -21.07 -12.46
CA GLY A 324 -11.16 -21.61 -12.46
C GLY A 324 -10.87 -22.62 -11.34
N SER A 325 -11.54 -22.49 -10.19
CA SER A 325 -11.36 -23.39 -9.03
C SER A 325 -12.13 -24.70 -9.18
N LEU A 326 -13.32 -24.66 -9.80
CA LEU A 326 -14.10 -25.86 -10.13
C LEU A 326 -13.43 -26.72 -11.23
N LEU A 327 -12.79 -26.09 -12.22
CA LEU A 327 -12.09 -26.81 -13.30
C LEU A 327 -10.83 -27.55 -12.78
N LEU A 328 -10.14 -26.96 -11.79
CA LEU A 328 -8.95 -27.54 -11.16
C LEU A 328 -9.30 -28.74 -10.27
N LEU A 329 -10.42 -28.69 -9.54
CA LEU A 329 -10.92 -29.83 -8.76
C LEU A 329 -11.37 -30.99 -9.65
N ALA A 330 -11.98 -30.71 -10.80
CA ALA A 330 -12.38 -31.74 -11.77
C ALA A 330 -11.17 -32.45 -12.39
N LEU A 331 -10.11 -31.71 -12.74
CA LEU A 331 -8.89 -32.30 -13.32
C LEU A 331 -8.09 -33.13 -12.31
N VAL A 332 -8.09 -32.72 -11.03
CA VAL A 332 -7.47 -33.50 -9.94
C VAL A 332 -8.26 -34.79 -9.65
N ALA A 333 -9.60 -34.74 -9.69
CA ALA A 333 -10.43 -35.93 -9.53
C ALA A 333 -10.26 -36.93 -10.69
N ILE A 334 -10.15 -36.46 -11.94
CA ILE A 334 -9.89 -37.31 -13.12
C ILE A 334 -8.48 -37.94 -13.05
N GLY A 335 -7.47 -37.18 -12.62
CA GLY A 335 -6.11 -37.69 -12.42
C GLY A 335 -6.03 -38.78 -11.35
N MET A 336 -6.71 -38.59 -10.21
CA MET A 336 -6.78 -39.62 -9.16
C MET A 336 -7.55 -40.87 -9.59
N TRP A 337 -8.64 -40.72 -10.35
CA TRP A 337 -9.40 -41.86 -10.89
C TRP A 337 -8.55 -42.71 -11.86
N CYS A 338 -7.79 -42.08 -12.75
CA CYS A 338 -6.90 -42.80 -13.67
C CYS A 338 -5.78 -43.55 -12.95
N LEU A 339 -5.21 -42.98 -11.90
CA LEU A 339 -4.14 -43.60 -11.09
C LEU A 339 -4.65 -44.79 -10.26
N MET A 340 -5.88 -44.73 -9.74
CA MET A 340 -6.49 -45.84 -9.00
C MET A 340 -6.82 -47.03 -9.93
N ARG A 341 -7.21 -46.77 -11.18
CA ARG A 341 -7.53 -47.84 -12.15
C ARG A 341 -6.31 -48.58 -12.69
N THR A 342 -5.12 -47.96 -12.64
CA THR A 342 -3.85 -48.62 -13.02
C THR A 342 -3.24 -49.48 -11.91
N ARG A 343 -3.85 -49.53 -10.72
CA ARG A 343 -3.38 -50.30 -9.56
C ARG A 343 -4.26 -51.50 -9.19
N GLU A 344 -5.15 -51.96 -10.06
CA GLU A 344 -5.72 -53.30 -9.89
C GLU A 344 -4.69 -54.37 -10.27
N PRO A 345 -4.32 -55.29 -9.35
CA PRO A 345 -3.49 -56.43 -9.70
C PRO A 345 -4.29 -57.36 -10.60
N ARG A 346 -3.75 -57.67 -11.79
CA ARG A 346 -4.19 -58.82 -12.57
C ARG A 346 -3.84 -60.08 -11.78
N HIS A 347 -4.85 -60.73 -11.22
CA HIS A 347 -4.83 -62.15 -10.89
C HIS A 347 -5.96 -62.85 -11.62
#